data_AF-A0A1L0CJV8-F1
#
_entry.id   AF-A0A1L0CJV8-F1
#
_cell.length_a   1.000
_cell.length_b   1.000
_cell.length_c   1.000
_cell.angle_alpha   90.00
_cell.angle_beta   90.00
_cell.angle_gamma   90.00
#
_symmetry.space_group_name_H-M   'P 1'
#
loop_
_entity.id
_entity.type
_entity.pdbx_description
1 polymer ?
#
loop_
_entity_poly.entity_id
_entity_poly.type
_entity_poly.pdbx_seq_one_letter_code
_entity_poly.pdbx_strand_id
1 'polypeptide(L)'
;MTDLEDNNVIAETQELLNSEDGSYSTSANLASKRTDYNPLNVKPEVSKQVPCLTNTKYIVKNVMQSQKENINPSIFKDNGKVNIGDGNRKSINDFISVEFYRLNKTIFDFLMKLLLALIFCNFSVFRYFQYNYNCVKLKFYSLLYNPADSPQLIRNDVASLLKIPKRLAAILEYKPEEEVCGGVLGLMEDASDLVAWSLSAGIKHLTLYDYDGLLKDDVNLLRKIIYSKLCKYFGGQNPPKFAVRIPHKGKVYYNLPTSSSIFEETSSDKKVSIEIVLLSVTDGRQTIVELTKSLAELHKEDKISEDDITMKLVDTELKQLVGEEPDLLLYFGPNLDLQGFPPWHIRLTELFWEHDNNNVSYTVFIRGLKQFSTCKVNVGK
;
A
#
# COMPACT_ATOMS: atom_id res chain seq x y z
N MET A 1 -49.04 0.45 54.21
CA MET A 1 -49.12 1.07 55.56
C MET A 1 -47.68 1.07 56.07
N THR A 2 -46.86 1.91 55.45
CA THR A 2 -46.38 3.24 55.90
C THR A 2 -44.98 3.10 56.48
N ASP A 3 -44.05 3.76 55.79
CA ASP A 3 -42.60 3.86 56.02
C ASP A 3 -42.20 4.66 57.27
N LEU A 4 -40.87 4.69 57.49
CA LEU A 4 -39.99 5.68 58.18
C LEU A 4 -39.25 5.07 59.39
N GLU A 5 -37.95 4.78 59.26
CA GLU A 5 -36.77 5.65 59.54
C GLU A 5 -36.26 5.49 60.99
N ASP A 6 -35.03 5.00 61.18
CA ASP A 6 -33.89 5.81 61.68
C ASP A 6 -32.67 5.00 62.17
N ASN A 7 -31.50 5.46 61.73
CA ASN A 7 -30.21 5.62 62.44
C ASN A 7 -29.63 4.49 63.31
N ASN A 8 -28.41 4.06 62.97
CA ASN A 8 -27.45 3.63 63.99
C ASN A 8 -26.01 4.07 63.65
N VAL A 9 -25.50 4.96 64.48
CA VAL A 9 -24.10 5.41 64.58
C VAL A 9 -23.54 4.74 65.86
N ILE A 10 -22.21 4.56 65.91
CA ILE A 10 -21.37 4.30 67.10
C ILE A 10 -21.02 2.83 67.39
N ALA A 11 -19.75 2.49 67.09
CA ALA A 11 -18.79 1.63 67.82
C ALA A 11 -17.77 1.11 66.77
N GLU A 12 -16.55 1.61 66.55
CA GLU A 12 -15.51 2.22 67.40
C GLU A 12 -15.17 1.43 68.69
N THR A 13 -13.92 0.95 68.72
CA THR A 13 -13.10 0.49 69.86
C THR A 13 -13.08 -1.01 70.21
N GLN A 14 -11.84 -1.50 70.42
CA GLN A 14 -11.38 -2.87 70.75
C GLN A 14 -11.31 -3.82 69.53
N GLU A 15 -10.16 -4.11 68.92
CA GLU A 15 -8.91 -4.61 69.52
C GLU A 15 -7.66 -3.90 68.97
N LEU A 16 -7.00 -3.16 69.87
CA LEU A 16 -5.56 -2.94 69.89
C LEU A 16 -5.01 -3.86 70.97
N LEU A 17 -3.99 -4.68 70.66
CA LEU A 17 -2.70 -4.71 71.37
C LEU A 17 -1.89 -5.97 71.03
N ASN A 18 -0.58 -5.72 70.88
CA ASN A 18 0.55 -6.65 70.70
C ASN A 18 0.84 -6.96 69.21
N SER A 19 1.93 -6.49 68.61
CA SER A 19 3.22 -6.07 69.18
C SER A 19 3.96 -5.16 68.19
N GLU A 20 4.40 -4.01 68.68
CA GLU A 20 5.50 -3.24 68.14
C GLU A 20 6.80 -4.04 68.28
N ASP A 21 7.66 -3.98 67.25
CA ASP A 21 9.07 -3.68 67.45
C ASP A 21 9.68 -3.30 66.10
N GLY A 22 10.01 -2.01 65.97
CA GLY A 22 10.84 -1.47 64.91
C GLY A 22 12.16 -0.99 65.48
N SER A 23 13.26 -1.27 64.79
CA SER A 23 14.48 -0.46 64.94
C SER A 23 15.35 -0.48 63.67
N TYR A 24 15.50 0.73 63.12
CA TYR A 24 16.49 1.32 62.21
C TYR A 24 17.84 0.61 61.96
N SER A 25 18.26 0.56 60.68
CA SER A 25 19.33 1.39 60.08
C SER A 25 20.22 0.68 59.03
N THR A 26 20.63 1.48 58.03
CA THR A 26 21.84 1.40 57.17
C THR A 26 21.92 0.41 55.99
N SER A 27 21.80 1.01 54.78
CA SER A 27 22.70 0.90 53.62
C SER A 27 23.54 -0.36 53.41
N ALA A 28 23.29 -1.09 52.33
CA ALA A 28 24.25 -1.30 51.21
C ALA A 28 23.72 -2.34 50.20
N ASN A 29 23.71 -1.91 48.93
CA ASN A 29 24.09 -2.63 47.70
C ASN A 29 23.49 -4.00 47.32
N LEU A 30 23.17 -4.08 46.01
CA LEU A 30 23.01 -5.22 45.09
C LEU A 30 21.54 -5.61 44.77
N ALA A 31 21.10 -5.71 43.52
CA ALA A 31 21.64 -5.28 42.24
C ALA A 31 20.44 -5.16 41.29
N SER A 32 20.21 -3.96 40.75
CA SER A 32 19.25 -3.75 39.68
C SER A 32 19.82 -4.32 38.39
N LYS A 33 19.20 -5.37 37.83
CA LYS A 33 19.50 -5.85 36.48
C LYS A 33 18.88 -4.87 35.47
N ARG A 34 19.51 -3.70 35.32
CA ARG A 34 19.39 -2.86 34.13
C ARG A 34 20.07 -3.63 33.00
N THR A 35 19.30 -4.19 32.09
CA THR A 35 19.82 -4.52 30.76
C THR A 35 19.81 -3.22 29.96
N ASP A 36 20.98 -2.61 29.83
CA ASP A 36 21.23 -1.49 28.94
C ASP A 36 20.87 -1.90 27.51
N TYR A 37 19.78 -1.33 26.99
CA TYR A 37 19.47 -1.39 25.57
C TYR A 37 20.37 -0.37 24.88
N ASN A 38 21.39 -0.87 24.18
CA ASN A 38 22.34 -0.06 23.42
C ASN A 38 21.75 0.20 22.01
N PRO A 39 21.40 1.44 21.63
CA PRO A 39 20.65 1.73 20.40
C PRO A 39 21.52 1.79 19.13
N LEU A 40 22.70 1.16 19.13
CA LEU A 40 23.67 1.24 18.03
C LEU A 40 24.16 -0.13 17.56
N ASN A 41 23.28 -1.11 17.37
CA ASN A 41 23.62 -2.26 16.51
C ASN A 41 22.42 -3.14 16.09
N VAL A 42 21.50 -2.62 15.28
CA VAL A 42 20.66 -3.46 14.41
C VAL A 42 20.48 -2.71 13.09
N LYS A 43 21.19 -3.15 12.05
CA LYS A 43 20.97 -2.70 10.67
C LYS A 43 19.70 -3.38 10.15
N PRO A 44 18.66 -2.65 9.72
CA PRO A 44 17.62 -3.24 8.90
C PRO A 44 18.17 -3.38 7.46
N GLU A 45 18.29 -4.61 6.98
CA GLU A 45 18.54 -4.92 5.57
C GLU A 45 17.25 -4.63 4.78
N VAL A 46 17.03 -3.34 4.49
CA VAL A 46 15.99 -2.89 3.57
C VAL A 46 16.53 -3.05 2.16
N SER A 47 15.90 -3.97 1.41
CA SER A 47 16.09 -4.16 -0.02
C SER A 47 15.80 -2.86 -0.78
N LYS A 48 16.85 -2.07 -1.01
CA LYS A 48 16.83 -0.95 -1.96
C LYS A 48 17.19 -1.50 -3.34
N GLN A 49 16.20 -1.98 -4.08
CA GLN A 49 16.32 -2.10 -5.53
C GLN A 49 15.20 -1.32 -6.20
N VAL A 50 15.49 -0.02 -6.40
CA VAL A 50 14.83 0.80 -7.41
C VAL A 50 15.36 0.31 -8.78
N PRO A 51 14.51 -0.17 -9.72
CA PRO A 51 15.00 -0.58 -11.02
C PRO A 51 15.21 0.66 -11.89
N CYS A 52 16.44 1.15 -11.97
CA CYS A 52 16.80 2.18 -12.95
C CYS A 52 18.06 1.80 -13.76
N LEU A 53 17.87 1.66 -15.07
CA LEU A 53 18.88 1.82 -16.13
C LEU A 53 20.12 0.89 -16.09
N THR A 54 19.93 -0.43 -16.12
CA THR A 54 21.03 -1.39 -16.34
C THR A 54 21.04 -2.09 -17.70
N ASN A 55 19.97 -1.97 -18.50
CA ASN A 55 19.86 -2.71 -19.77
C ASN A 55 20.55 -2.05 -20.99
N THR A 56 20.94 -0.78 -20.92
CA THR A 56 21.59 -0.10 -22.06
C THR A 56 23.07 -0.48 -22.23
N LYS A 57 23.77 -0.90 -21.16
CA LYS A 57 25.19 -1.32 -21.22
C LYS A 57 25.40 -2.65 -21.95
N TYR A 58 24.44 -3.58 -21.86
CA TYR A 58 24.54 -4.89 -22.51
C TYR A 58 24.30 -4.80 -24.02
N ILE A 59 23.42 -3.91 -24.48
CA ILE A 59 23.09 -3.76 -25.90
C ILE A 59 24.26 -3.14 -26.69
N VAL A 60 24.96 -2.15 -26.12
CA VAL A 60 26.08 -1.48 -26.81
C VAL A 60 27.30 -2.40 -26.98
N LYS A 61 27.52 -3.33 -26.06
CA LYS A 61 28.68 -4.24 -26.12
C LYS A 61 28.56 -5.25 -27.27
N ASN A 62 27.34 -5.76 -27.51
CA ASN A 62 27.09 -6.73 -28.58
C ASN A 62 27.12 -6.10 -29.99
N VAL A 63 26.75 -4.83 -30.13
CA VAL A 63 26.80 -4.10 -31.42
C VAL A 63 28.23 -3.70 -31.81
N MET A 64 29.09 -3.40 -30.83
CA MET A 64 30.50 -3.06 -31.09
C MET A 64 31.37 -4.28 -31.42
N GLN A 65 30.94 -5.48 -31.02
CA GLN A 65 31.70 -6.71 -31.24
C GLN A 65 31.40 -7.33 -32.62
N SER A 66 30.20 -7.11 -33.19
CA SER A 66 29.84 -7.58 -34.53
C SER A 66 30.44 -6.77 -35.68
N GLN A 67 31.00 -5.58 -35.43
CA GLN A 67 31.63 -4.73 -36.46
C GLN A 67 33.14 -4.95 -36.62
N LYS A 68 33.79 -5.74 -35.74
CA LYS A 68 35.26 -5.85 -35.70
C LYS A 68 35.86 -7.08 -36.38
N GLU A 69 35.05 -7.97 -36.96
CA GLU A 69 35.52 -9.25 -37.54
C GLU A 69 35.48 -9.33 -39.09
N ASN A 70 35.25 -8.22 -39.81
CA ASN A 70 35.26 -8.23 -41.29
C ASN A 70 36.33 -7.30 -41.89
N ILE A 71 37.60 -7.65 -41.71
CA ILE A 71 38.70 -7.11 -42.53
C ILE A 71 39.61 -8.27 -42.96
N ASN A 72 39.33 -8.86 -44.13
CA ASN A 72 40.27 -9.72 -44.85
C ASN A 72 41.23 -8.86 -45.68
N PRO A 73 42.56 -9.06 -45.60
CA PRO A 73 43.52 -8.33 -46.40
C PRO A 73 43.89 -9.12 -47.66
N SER A 74 43.39 -8.71 -48.82
CA SER A 74 43.92 -9.17 -50.10
C SER A 74 43.82 -8.07 -51.15
N ILE A 75 44.90 -7.32 -51.35
CA ILE A 75 45.24 -6.73 -52.65
C ILE A 75 46.77 -6.75 -52.78
N PHE A 76 47.21 -7.50 -53.77
CA PHE A 76 48.57 -7.63 -54.28
C PHE A 76 48.91 -6.43 -55.18
N LYS A 77 50.20 -6.05 -55.17
CA LYS A 77 50.99 -5.42 -56.26
C LYS A 77 50.44 -4.14 -56.90
N ASP A 78 51.13 -3.04 -56.63
CA ASP A 78 51.51 -2.14 -57.72
C ASP A 78 52.88 -1.52 -57.47
N ASN A 79 53.81 -1.74 -58.41
CA ASN A 79 55.16 -1.18 -58.40
C ASN A 79 55.12 0.22 -59.01
N GLY A 80 54.70 1.20 -58.22
CA GLY A 80 54.81 2.63 -58.54
C GLY A 80 55.96 3.29 -57.77
N LYS A 81 56.79 4.06 -58.46
CA LYS A 81 57.90 4.85 -57.89
C LYS A 81 57.43 5.63 -56.65
N VAL A 82 57.99 5.30 -55.48
CA VAL A 82 57.74 6.04 -54.23
C VAL A 82 58.55 7.33 -54.28
N ASN A 83 57.87 8.47 -54.45
CA ASN A 83 58.45 9.78 -54.16
C ASN A 83 58.64 9.89 -52.64
N ILE A 84 59.89 9.78 -52.20
CA ILE A 84 60.31 10.00 -50.81
C ILE A 84 60.16 11.50 -50.52
N GLY A 85 58.98 11.90 -50.05
CA GLY A 85 58.69 13.29 -49.69
C GLY A 85 57.25 13.54 -49.24
N ASP A 86 56.27 12.76 -49.72
CA ASP A 86 54.84 12.98 -49.45
C ASP A 86 54.26 12.15 -48.29
N GLY A 87 54.97 11.11 -47.83
CA GLY A 87 54.48 10.19 -46.80
C GLY A 87 54.35 10.81 -45.40
N ASN A 88 55.25 11.74 -45.05
CA ASN A 88 55.28 12.32 -43.71
C ASN A 88 54.17 13.37 -43.51
N ARG A 89 53.83 14.14 -44.55
CA ARG A 89 52.70 15.11 -44.50
C ARG A 89 51.33 14.43 -44.49
N LYS A 90 51.15 13.34 -45.26
CA LYS A 90 49.89 12.57 -45.23
C LYS A 90 49.68 11.87 -43.88
N SER A 91 50.73 11.24 -43.33
CA SER A 91 50.68 10.60 -42.00
C SER A 91 50.34 11.59 -40.87
N ILE A 92 50.91 12.80 -40.90
CA ILE A 92 50.60 13.85 -39.92
C ILE A 92 49.17 14.36 -40.09
N ASN A 93 48.70 14.59 -41.31
CA ASN A 93 47.32 15.04 -41.57
C ASN A 93 46.29 13.96 -41.17
N ASP A 94 46.59 12.69 -41.43
CA ASP A 94 45.75 11.56 -41.03
C ASP A 94 45.69 11.43 -39.50
N PHE A 95 46.84 11.51 -38.81
CA PHE A 95 46.90 11.53 -37.35
C PHE A 95 46.12 12.70 -36.75
N ILE A 96 46.32 13.92 -37.28
CA ILE A 96 45.61 15.12 -36.86
C ILE A 96 44.10 14.94 -37.09
N SER A 97 43.67 14.41 -38.25
CA SER A 97 42.25 14.19 -38.55
C SER A 97 41.59 13.16 -37.61
N VAL A 98 42.31 12.11 -37.22
CA VAL A 98 41.85 11.09 -36.27
C VAL A 98 41.73 11.69 -34.86
N GLU A 99 42.69 12.53 -34.45
CA GLU A 99 42.65 13.19 -33.15
C GLU A 99 41.56 14.28 -33.11
N PHE A 100 41.35 15.03 -34.20
CA PHE A 100 40.22 15.96 -34.35
C PHE A 100 38.88 15.24 -34.34
N TYR A 101 38.75 14.07 -34.99
CA TYR A 101 37.54 13.27 -34.92
C TYR A 101 37.28 12.76 -33.50
N ARG A 102 38.33 12.31 -32.80
CA ARG A 102 38.24 11.87 -31.40
C ARG A 102 37.85 13.03 -30.47
N LEU A 103 38.44 14.22 -30.66
CA LEU A 103 38.12 15.42 -29.91
C LEU A 103 36.70 15.94 -30.20
N ASN A 104 36.29 15.95 -31.46
CA ASN A 104 34.92 16.31 -31.85
C ASN A 104 33.90 15.34 -31.27
N LYS A 105 34.23 14.05 -31.22
CA LYS A 105 33.39 13.03 -30.58
C LYS A 105 33.28 13.25 -29.07
N THR A 106 34.37 13.56 -28.36
CA THR A 106 34.30 13.83 -26.92
C THR A 106 33.57 15.13 -26.60
N ILE A 107 33.75 16.18 -27.43
CA ILE A 107 33.00 17.44 -27.34
C ILE A 107 31.50 17.19 -27.57
N PHE A 108 31.15 16.40 -28.60
CA PHE A 108 29.77 16.04 -28.88
C PHE A 108 29.13 15.23 -27.74
N ASP A 109 29.85 14.23 -27.21
CA ASP A 109 29.39 13.44 -26.06
C ASP A 109 29.21 14.33 -24.81
N PHE A 110 30.10 15.30 -24.59
CA PHE A 110 29.97 16.28 -23.51
C PHE A 110 28.75 17.18 -23.72
N LEU A 111 28.54 17.69 -24.93
CA LEU A 111 27.40 18.54 -25.28
C LEU A 111 26.08 17.79 -25.11
N MET A 112 26.01 16.52 -25.51
CA MET A 112 24.82 15.67 -25.30
C MET A 112 24.55 15.41 -23.82
N LYS A 113 25.59 15.18 -23.01
CA LYS A 113 25.44 15.05 -21.55
C LYS A 113 24.99 16.36 -20.91
N LEU A 114 25.50 17.51 -21.37
CA LEU A 114 25.09 18.83 -20.90
C LEU A 114 23.63 19.12 -21.26
N LEU A 115 23.23 18.83 -22.50
CA LEU A 115 21.85 18.96 -22.96
C LEU A 115 20.91 18.08 -22.11
N LEU A 116 21.29 16.81 -21.89
CA LEU A 116 20.54 15.89 -21.05
C LEU A 116 20.41 16.42 -19.61
N ALA A 117 21.49 16.97 -19.04
CA ALA A 117 21.46 17.57 -17.72
C ALA A 117 20.54 18.80 -17.66
N LEU A 118 20.51 19.64 -18.69
CA LEU A 118 19.59 20.77 -18.79
C LEU A 118 18.14 20.31 -18.87
N ILE A 119 17.84 19.27 -19.65
CA ILE A 119 16.49 18.68 -19.73
C ILE A 119 16.05 18.15 -18.37
N PHE A 120 16.91 17.38 -17.68
CA PHE A 120 16.60 16.89 -16.33
C PHE A 120 16.45 18.01 -15.30
N CYS A 121 17.24 19.09 -15.41
CA CYS A 121 17.12 20.25 -14.54
C CYS A 121 15.76 20.95 -14.73
N ASN A 122 15.37 21.23 -15.98
CA ASN A 122 14.06 21.83 -16.28
C ASN A 122 12.91 20.92 -15.83
N PHE A 123 13.01 19.61 -16.08
CA PHE A 123 12.04 18.64 -15.60
C PHE A 123 11.94 18.61 -14.08
N SER A 124 13.07 18.69 -13.37
CA SER A 124 13.10 18.72 -11.91
C SER A 124 12.45 19.98 -11.34
N VAL A 125 12.72 21.16 -11.93
CA VAL A 125 12.07 22.42 -11.56
C VAL A 125 10.55 22.34 -11.79
N PHE A 126 10.13 21.85 -12.95
CA PHE A 126 8.71 21.64 -13.25
C PHE A 126 8.04 20.68 -12.25
N ARG A 127 8.66 19.52 -11.98
CA ARG A 127 8.15 18.54 -11.01
C ARG A 127 8.09 19.10 -9.59
N TYR A 128 9.06 19.92 -9.19
CA TYR A 128 9.03 20.60 -7.89
C TYR A 128 7.82 21.54 -7.76
N PHE A 129 7.56 22.39 -8.75
CA PHE A 129 6.38 23.26 -8.72
C PHE A 129 5.07 22.48 -8.77
N GLN A 130 4.99 21.44 -9.61
CA GLN A 130 3.82 20.58 -9.70
C GLN A 130 3.53 19.88 -8.35
N TYR A 131 4.56 19.33 -7.70
CA TYR A 131 4.45 18.69 -6.39
C TYR A 131 3.90 19.66 -5.35
N ASN A 132 4.51 20.86 -5.23
CA ASN A 132 4.05 21.86 -4.27
C ASN A 132 2.61 22.31 -4.54
N TYR A 133 2.25 22.51 -5.81
CA TYR A 133 0.88 22.85 -6.19
C TYR A 133 -0.10 21.75 -5.78
N ASN A 134 0.21 20.48 -6.06
CA ASN A 134 -0.64 19.35 -5.70
C ASN A 134 -0.80 19.21 -4.18
N CYS A 135 0.31 19.32 -3.42
CA CYS A 135 0.25 19.26 -1.97
C CYS A 135 -0.58 20.40 -1.38
N VAL A 136 -0.44 21.64 -1.87
CA VAL A 136 -1.24 22.78 -1.42
C VAL A 136 -2.71 22.60 -1.81
N LYS A 137 -2.98 22.15 -3.04
CA LYS A 137 -4.33 21.85 -3.52
C LYS A 137 -5.02 20.80 -2.64
N LEU A 138 -4.35 19.70 -2.32
CA LEU A 138 -4.88 18.64 -1.46
C LEU A 138 -5.13 19.13 -0.04
N LYS A 139 -4.18 19.86 0.56
CA LYS A 139 -4.36 20.48 1.88
C LYS A 139 -5.50 21.49 1.91
N PHE A 140 -5.64 22.28 0.86
CA PHE A 140 -6.73 23.24 0.74
C PHE A 140 -8.08 22.52 0.67
N TYR A 141 -8.19 21.47 -0.14
CA TYR A 141 -9.40 20.64 -0.17
C TYR A 141 -9.68 19.98 1.17
N SER A 142 -8.67 19.44 1.86
CA SER A 142 -8.87 18.78 3.16
C SER A 142 -9.37 19.75 4.23
N LEU A 143 -8.99 21.03 4.14
CA LEU A 143 -9.52 22.07 5.02
C LEU A 143 -10.96 22.47 4.67
N LEU A 144 -11.28 22.59 3.37
CA LEU A 144 -12.63 22.93 2.92
C LEU A 144 -13.66 21.83 3.19
N TYR A 145 -13.24 20.58 2.99
CA TYR A 145 -14.08 19.40 3.12
C TYR A 145 -13.56 18.51 4.25
N ASN A 146 -13.36 19.10 5.43
CA ASN A 146 -13.23 18.32 6.65
C ASN A 146 -14.65 17.96 7.13
N PRO A 147 -15.18 16.76 6.85
CA PRO A 147 -16.44 16.37 7.46
C PRO A 147 -16.17 16.34 8.95
N ALA A 148 -16.89 17.16 9.71
CA ALA A 148 -16.78 17.14 11.16
C ALA A 148 -17.33 15.81 11.68
N ASP A 149 -16.54 14.73 11.65
CA ASP A 149 -16.75 13.37 12.17
C ASP A 149 -18.22 12.88 12.25
N SER A 150 -19.06 13.30 11.30
CA SER A 150 -20.51 13.15 11.41
C SER A 150 -21.04 12.38 10.21
N PRO A 151 -21.71 11.24 10.45
CA PRO A 151 -22.23 10.39 9.39
C PRO A 151 -23.30 11.11 8.55
N GLN A 152 -23.98 12.13 9.11
CA GLN A 152 -25.03 12.88 8.42
C GLN A 152 -24.47 13.73 7.27
N LEU A 153 -23.30 14.35 7.45
CA LEU A 153 -22.67 15.14 6.39
C LEU A 153 -22.29 14.25 5.20
N ILE A 154 -21.70 13.09 5.49
CA ILE A 154 -21.32 12.10 4.46
C ILE A 154 -22.55 11.59 3.71
N ARG A 155 -23.65 11.31 4.42
CA ARG A 155 -24.91 10.90 3.79
C ARG A 155 -25.47 11.97 2.87
N ASN A 156 -25.42 13.24 3.27
CA ASN A 156 -25.89 14.35 2.45
C ASN A 156 -25.04 14.52 1.17
N ASP A 157 -23.71 14.40 1.29
CA ASP A 157 -22.81 14.44 0.14
C ASP A 157 -23.12 13.33 -0.87
N VAL A 158 -23.35 12.12 -0.36
CA VAL A 158 -23.61 10.93 -1.17
C VAL A 158 -25.03 10.91 -1.75
N ALA A 159 -26.00 11.52 -1.08
CA ALA A 159 -27.39 11.60 -1.55
C ALA A 159 -27.52 12.35 -2.89
N SER A 160 -26.57 13.24 -3.21
CA SER A 160 -26.52 13.95 -4.49
C SER A 160 -26.01 13.10 -5.66
N LEU A 161 -25.45 11.91 -5.40
CA LEU A 161 -24.80 11.07 -6.40
C LEU A 161 -25.81 10.20 -7.14
N LEU A 162 -25.65 10.07 -8.46
CA LEU A 162 -26.54 9.25 -9.30
C LEU A 162 -26.47 7.75 -8.98
N LYS A 163 -25.27 7.29 -8.59
CA LYS A 163 -25.00 5.91 -8.20
C LYS A 163 -23.79 5.85 -7.27
N ILE A 164 -23.74 4.79 -6.47
CA ILE A 164 -22.63 4.46 -5.56
C ILE A 164 -22.13 3.04 -5.84
N PRO A 165 -20.83 2.75 -5.59
CA PRO A 165 -20.31 1.40 -5.73
C PRO A 165 -20.96 0.48 -4.68
N LYS A 166 -21.33 -0.73 -5.07
CA LYS A 166 -21.78 -1.76 -4.12
C LYS A 166 -20.60 -2.30 -3.32
N ARG A 167 -19.45 -2.45 -3.99
CA ARG A 167 -18.20 -2.94 -3.44
C ARG A 167 -17.10 -1.92 -3.67
N LEU A 168 -16.53 -1.42 -2.58
CA LEU A 168 -15.42 -0.49 -2.60
C LEU A 168 -14.15 -1.22 -2.22
N ALA A 169 -13.06 -0.99 -2.94
CA ALA A 169 -11.73 -1.38 -2.52
C ALA A 169 -10.88 -0.13 -2.25
N ALA A 170 -9.94 -0.23 -1.32
CA ALA A 170 -8.98 0.80 -1.02
C ALA A 170 -7.59 0.19 -0.82
N ILE A 171 -6.59 0.75 -1.49
CA ILE A 171 -5.18 0.45 -1.24
C ILE A 171 -4.62 1.53 -0.33
N LEU A 172 -4.04 1.09 0.79
CA LEU A 172 -3.41 1.91 1.81
C LEU A 172 -1.90 1.67 1.77
N GLU A 173 -1.12 2.76 1.76
CA GLU A 173 0.33 2.69 1.81
C GLU A 173 0.84 2.89 3.24
N TYR A 174 1.80 2.05 3.63
CA TYR A 174 2.48 2.19 4.92
C TYR A 174 3.34 3.45 4.94
N LYS A 175 3.15 4.29 5.96
CA LYS A 175 3.99 5.47 6.20
C LYS A 175 4.99 5.21 7.32
N PRO A 176 6.23 5.71 7.22
CA PRO A 176 7.22 5.56 8.26
C PRO A 176 6.76 6.22 9.56
N GLU A 177 7.20 5.70 10.72
CA GLU A 177 6.78 6.18 12.05
C GLU A 177 7.11 7.65 12.33
N GLU A 178 8.09 8.21 11.60
CA GLU A 178 8.50 9.61 11.70
C GLU A 178 7.47 10.57 11.11
N GLU A 179 6.59 10.09 10.23
CA GLU A 179 5.53 10.89 9.61
C GLU A 179 4.29 10.97 10.51
N VAL A 180 3.53 12.07 10.36
CA VAL A 180 2.26 12.24 11.08
C VAL A 180 1.26 11.18 10.61
N CYS A 181 0.61 10.50 11.55
CA CYS A 181 -0.20 9.30 11.26
C CYS A 181 0.60 8.19 10.57
N GLY A 182 1.90 8.11 10.86
CA GLY A 182 2.79 7.03 10.45
C GLY A 182 2.69 5.79 11.32
N GLY A 183 3.41 4.75 10.92
CA GLY A 183 3.46 3.48 11.62
C GLY A 183 2.20 2.63 11.48
N VAL A 184 2.21 1.47 12.14
CA VAL A 184 1.12 0.49 12.07
C VAL A 184 -0.20 1.06 12.62
N LEU A 185 -0.12 1.84 13.70
CA LEU A 185 -1.30 2.46 14.31
C LEU A 185 -1.95 3.49 13.38
N GLY A 186 -1.14 4.33 12.72
CA GLY A 186 -1.63 5.29 11.73
C GLY A 186 -2.32 4.61 10.55
N LEU A 187 -1.74 3.52 10.04
CA LEU A 187 -2.36 2.71 8.99
C LEU A 187 -3.72 2.12 9.42
N MET A 188 -3.83 1.64 10.67
CA MET A 188 -5.10 1.14 11.21
C MET A 188 -6.13 2.24 11.46
N GLU A 189 -5.69 3.44 11.85
CA GLU A 189 -6.56 4.61 11.96
C GLU A 189 -7.11 5.02 10.60
N ASP A 190 -6.25 5.14 9.59
CA ASP A 190 -6.60 5.43 8.19
C ASP A 190 -7.61 4.38 7.65
N ALA A 191 -7.37 3.10 7.93
CA ALA A 191 -8.31 2.02 7.63
C ALA A 191 -9.67 2.19 8.32
N SER A 192 -9.67 2.57 9.61
CA SER A 192 -10.90 2.76 10.38
C SER A 192 -11.71 3.97 9.90
N ASP A 193 -11.05 5.03 9.42
CA ASP A 193 -11.71 6.18 8.81
C ASP A 193 -12.42 5.78 7.52
N LEU A 194 -11.78 4.99 6.65
CA LEU A 194 -12.42 4.45 5.46
C LEU A 194 -13.62 3.58 5.78
N VAL A 195 -13.56 2.76 6.83
CA VAL A 195 -14.71 1.97 7.29
C VAL A 195 -15.87 2.88 7.71
N ALA A 196 -15.59 3.91 8.51
CA ALA A 196 -16.60 4.86 8.97
C ALA A 196 -17.22 5.64 7.79
N TRP A 197 -16.41 6.11 6.84
CA TRP A 197 -16.88 6.82 5.66
C TRP A 197 -17.69 5.91 4.73
N SER A 198 -17.23 4.69 4.48
CA SER A 198 -17.93 3.70 3.64
C SER A 198 -19.29 3.35 4.23
N LEU A 199 -19.34 3.09 5.53
CA LEU A 199 -20.59 2.79 6.22
C LEU A 199 -21.54 3.99 6.22
N SER A 200 -21.02 5.21 6.41
CA SER A 200 -21.82 6.44 6.36
C SER A 200 -22.35 6.72 4.95
N ALA A 201 -21.56 6.43 3.91
CA ALA A 201 -21.95 6.51 2.51
C ALA A 201 -22.98 5.43 2.08
N GLY A 202 -23.24 4.42 2.93
CA GLY A 202 -24.16 3.32 2.62
C GLY A 202 -23.52 2.18 1.83
N ILE A 203 -22.19 2.11 1.76
CA ILE A 203 -21.43 1.04 1.13
C ILE A 203 -21.30 -0.12 2.14
N LYS A 204 -21.70 -1.32 1.73
CA LYS A 204 -21.79 -2.49 2.62
C LYS A 204 -20.59 -3.42 2.57
N HIS A 205 -19.79 -3.34 1.50
CA HIS A 205 -18.64 -4.21 1.29
C HIS A 205 -17.42 -3.34 1.01
N LEU A 206 -16.43 -3.45 1.88
CA LEU A 206 -15.17 -2.71 1.80
C LEU A 206 -14.00 -3.70 1.79
N THR A 207 -13.14 -3.61 0.78
CA THR A 207 -11.88 -4.35 0.73
C THR A 207 -10.74 -3.39 1.07
N LEU A 208 -9.99 -3.69 2.12
CA LEU A 208 -8.79 -2.95 2.50
C LEU A 208 -7.56 -3.76 2.09
N TYR A 209 -6.68 -3.14 1.31
CA TYR A 209 -5.44 -3.73 0.87
C TYR A 209 -4.25 -2.97 1.45
N ASP A 210 -3.32 -3.73 2.02
CA ASP A 210 -2.01 -3.26 2.46
C ASP A 210 -0.96 -4.21 1.89
N TYR A 211 0.09 -3.67 1.28
CA TYR A 211 1.12 -4.46 0.60
C TYR A 211 1.78 -5.47 1.53
N ASP A 212 2.21 -5.00 2.71
CA ASP A 212 2.98 -5.82 3.68
C ASP A 212 2.08 -6.77 4.48
N GLY A 213 0.78 -6.48 4.57
CA GLY A 213 -0.19 -7.31 5.28
C GLY A 213 -0.26 -7.04 6.79
N LEU A 214 0.21 -5.87 7.24
CA LEU A 214 0.19 -5.43 8.64
C LEU A 214 -1.22 -5.41 9.23
N LEU A 215 -2.23 -5.09 8.41
CA LEU A 215 -3.65 -5.16 8.81
C LEU A 215 -4.11 -6.58 9.16
N LYS A 216 -3.50 -7.61 8.55
CA LYS A 216 -3.83 -9.03 8.78
C LYS A 216 -3.10 -9.64 9.98
N ASP A 217 -2.01 -9.03 10.39
CA ASP A 217 -1.16 -9.50 11.48
C ASP A 217 -1.82 -9.24 12.83
N ASP A 218 -2.30 -8.01 13.07
CA ASP A 218 -3.02 -7.65 14.30
C ASP A 218 -4.48 -7.21 14.05
N VAL A 219 -5.29 -8.20 13.69
CA VAL A 219 -6.73 -8.03 13.46
C VAL A 219 -7.46 -7.58 14.73
N ASN A 220 -6.97 -7.96 15.91
CA ASN A 220 -7.63 -7.65 17.17
C ASN A 220 -7.49 -6.16 17.50
N LEU A 221 -6.30 -5.60 17.29
CA LEU A 221 -6.07 -4.15 17.43
C LEU A 221 -6.88 -3.38 16.39
N LEU A 222 -6.85 -3.80 15.12
CA LEU A 222 -7.65 -3.18 14.06
C LEU A 222 -9.15 -3.14 14.41
N ARG A 223 -9.70 -4.26 14.91
CA ARG A 223 -11.10 -4.32 15.37
C ARG A 223 -11.39 -3.33 16.50
N LYS A 224 -10.48 -3.17 17.47
CA LYS A 224 -10.62 -2.18 18.56
C LYS A 224 -10.64 -0.76 18.03
N ILE A 225 -9.75 -0.43 17.09
CA ILE A 225 -9.66 0.91 16.48
C ILE A 225 -10.93 1.19 15.66
N ILE A 226 -11.38 0.25 14.82
CA ILE A 226 -12.64 0.36 14.07
C ILE A 226 -13.83 0.56 15.02
N TYR A 227 -13.92 -0.25 16.07
CA TYR A 227 -15.00 -0.12 17.06
C TYR A 227 -15.02 1.26 17.71
N SER A 228 -13.87 1.74 18.18
CA SER A 228 -13.71 3.07 18.78
C SER A 228 -14.13 4.17 17.81
N LYS A 229 -13.69 4.10 16.55
CA LYS A 229 -14.04 5.07 15.50
C LYS A 229 -15.54 5.07 15.20
N LEU A 230 -16.16 3.90 15.09
CA LEU A 230 -17.60 3.78 14.87
C LEU A 230 -18.41 4.32 16.07
N CYS A 231 -17.97 4.10 17.30
CA CYS A 231 -18.58 4.71 18.48
C CYS A 231 -18.52 6.25 18.43
N LYS A 232 -17.39 6.81 17.99
CA LYS A 232 -17.19 8.26 17.83
C LYS A 232 -18.14 8.85 16.77
N TYR A 233 -18.27 8.20 15.62
CA TYR A 233 -19.10 8.68 14.50
C TYR A 233 -20.60 8.54 14.76
N PHE A 234 -21.04 7.38 15.25
CA PHE A 234 -22.47 7.07 15.37
C PHE A 234 -23.07 7.37 16.74
N GLY A 235 -22.26 7.87 17.69
CA GLY A 235 -22.71 8.40 18.97
C GLY A 235 -23.48 7.39 19.82
N GLY A 236 -22.81 6.40 20.39
CA GLY A 236 -23.49 5.49 21.32
C GLY A 236 -22.65 4.34 21.89
N GLN A 237 -23.28 3.64 22.85
CA GLN A 237 -22.79 2.40 23.49
C GLN A 237 -22.90 1.17 22.54
N ASN A 238 -23.65 1.28 21.45
CA ASN A 238 -23.93 0.19 20.50
C ASN A 238 -23.60 0.62 19.06
N PRO A 239 -22.33 0.54 18.63
CA PRO A 239 -21.96 0.85 17.26
C PRO A 239 -22.55 -0.17 16.27
N PRO A 240 -22.66 0.20 14.97
CA PRO A 240 -23.07 -0.71 13.92
C PRO A 240 -22.18 -1.96 13.88
N LYS A 241 -22.79 -3.14 13.71
CA LYS A 241 -22.06 -4.40 13.64
C LYS A 241 -21.27 -4.49 12.35
N PHE A 242 -19.98 -4.81 12.46
CA PHE A 242 -19.10 -5.06 11.33
C PHE A 242 -18.49 -6.46 11.41
N ALA A 243 -18.15 -7.01 10.25
CA ALA A 243 -17.43 -8.28 10.11
C ALA A 243 -16.12 -8.06 9.37
N VAL A 244 -15.04 -8.64 9.85
CA VAL A 244 -13.71 -8.60 9.23
C VAL A 244 -13.37 -10.00 8.73
N ARG A 245 -13.23 -10.18 7.42
CA ARG A 245 -12.93 -11.45 6.77
C ARG A 245 -11.49 -11.43 6.26
N ILE A 246 -10.75 -12.51 6.55
CA ILE A 246 -9.43 -12.77 5.96
C ILE A 246 -9.55 -14.01 5.08
N PRO A 247 -9.55 -13.86 3.75
CA PRO A 247 -9.86 -14.96 2.84
C PRO A 247 -8.93 -16.17 3.01
N HIS A 248 -7.61 -15.99 2.96
CA HIS A 248 -6.64 -17.09 3.13
C HIS A 248 -6.71 -17.81 4.49
N LYS A 249 -7.16 -17.15 5.55
CA LYS A 249 -7.29 -17.78 6.88
C LYS A 249 -8.63 -18.48 7.05
N GLY A 250 -9.60 -18.26 6.15
CA GLY A 250 -10.99 -18.74 6.29
C GLY A 250 -11.68 -18.22 7.58
N LYS A 251 -11.15 -17.16 8.20
CA LYS A 251 -11.60 -16.64 9.49
C LYS A 251 -12.40 -15.37 9.29
N VAL A 252 -13.55 -15.31 9.98
CA VAL A 252 -14.38 -14.11 10.07
C VAL A 252 -14.41 -13.68 11.53
N TYR A 253 -14.06 -12.42 11.77
CA TYR A 253 -14.06 -11.81 13.08
C TYR A 253 -15.20 -10.79 13.15
N TYR A 254 -16.05 -10.89 14.17
CA TYR A 254 -17.19 -10.00 14.34
C TYR A 254 -16.99 -9.07 15.53
N ASN A 255 -17.28 -7.79 15.36
CA ASN A 255 -17.29 -6.78 16.43
C ASN A 255 -16.07 -6.84 17.38
N LEU A 256 -16.18 -6.50 18.67
CA LEU A 256 -15.18 -6.80 19.71
C LEU A 256 -15.54 -8.11 20.44
N PRO A 257 -14.57 -8.92 20.92
CA PRO A 257 -14.88 -9.99 21.85
C PRO A 257 -15.36 -9.37 23.17
N THR A 258 -16.67 -9.29 23.38
CA THR A 258 -17.23 -8.99 24.70
C THR A 258 -16.94 -10.20 25.60
N SER A 259 -16.52 -9.98 26.84
CA SER A 259 -16.20 -10.99 27.87
C SER A 259 -17.40 -11.88 28.29
N SER A 260 -18.50 -11.84 27.55
CA SER A 260 -19.76 -12.54 27.83
C SER A 260 -20.35 -13.15 26.56
N SER A 261 -19.57 -13.95 25.83
CA SER A 261 -20.11 -14.88 24.82
C SER A 261 -19.15 -16.06 24.59
N ILE A 262 -19.01 -16.88 25.62
CA ILE A 262 -18.90 -18.33 25.40
C ILE A 262 -20.28 -18.72 24.84
N PHE A 263 -20.34 -19.33 23.65
CA PHE A 263 -21.55 -19.65 22.86
C PHE A 263 -22.17 -18.51 22.02
N GLU A 264 -21.54 -18.14 20.89
CA GLU A 264 -22.30 -17.79 19.68
C GLU A 264 -21.67 -18.51 18.46
N GLU A 265 -21.56 -19.85 18.55
CA GLU A 265 -21.69 -20.68 17.36
C GLU A 265 -23.19 -20.95 17.17
N THR A 266 -23.70 -20.74 15.96
CA THR A 266 -25.09 -21.01 15.53
C THR A 266 -26.18 -20.07 16.05
N SER A 267 -26.27 -18.86 15.48
CA SER A 267 -27.59 -18.25 15.24
C SER A 267 -27.54 -17.26 14.08
N SER A 268 -28.25 -17.63 13.03
CA SER A 268 -28.66 -16.81 11.90
C SER A 268 -29.30 -15.48 12.35
N ASP A 269 -29.00 -14.43 11.59
CA ASP A 269 -29.81 -13.21 11.42
C ASP A 269 -29.53 -11.95 12.28
N LYS A 270 -28.27 -11.71 12.65
CA LYS A 270 -27.81 -10.34 12.99
C LYS A 270 -27.26 -9.68 11.72
N LYS A 271 -28.09 -8.93 11.00
CA LYS A 271 -27.73 -8.15 9.80
C LYS A 271 -26.45 -7.33 10.03
N VAL A 272 -25.33 -7.76 9.44
CA VAL A 272 -24.06 -7.04 9.46
C VAL A 272 -24.24 -5.75 8.65
N SER A 273 -23.75 -4.63 9.21
CA SER A 273 -23.88 -3.31 8.56
C SER A 273 -22.82 -3.10 7.49
N ILE A 274 -21.61 -3.59 7.71
CA ILE A 274 -20.50 -3.57 6.76
C ILE A 274 -19.61 -4.82 6.90
N GLU A 275 -19.28 -5.43 5.76
CA GLU A 275 -18.28 -6.49 5.64
C GLU A 275 -16.97 -5.87 5.16
N ILE A 276 -15.89 -6.18 5.87
CA ILE A 276 -14.54 -5.68 5.61
C ILE A 276 -13.67 -6.87 5.24
N VAL A 277 -13.09 -6.86 4.05
CA VAL A 277 -12.16 -7.90 3.58
C VAL A 277 -10.74 -7.35 3.65
N LEU A 278 -9.83 -8.05 4.31
CA LEU A 278 -8.42 -7.65 4.40
C LEU A 278 -7.58 -8.44 3.42
N LEU A 279 -6.91 -7.73 2.51
CA LEU A 279 -6.04 -8.29 1.48
C LEU A 279 -4.61 -7.74 1.59
N SER A 280 -3.65 -8.46 1.02
CA SER A 280 -2.25 -8.10 0.88
C SER A 280 -1.65 -8.71 -0.39
N VAL A 281 -0.36 -8.49 -0.63
CA VAL A 281 0.32 -8.98 -1.84
C VAL A 281 0.19 -10.50 -2.05
N THR A 282 -0.01 -11.26 -0.98
CA THR A 282 -0.19 -12.71 -1.02
C THR A 282 -1.52 -13.12 -1.67
N ASP A 283 -2.58 -12.31 -1.58
CA ASP A 283 -3.88 -12.64 -2.20
C ASP A 283 -3.92 -12.29 -3.71
N GLY A 284 -2.82 -11.78 -4.25
CA GLY A 284 -2.72 -11.34 -5.63
C GLY A 284 -2.30 -12.46 -6.58
N ARG A 285 -1.16 -12.25 -7.25
CA ARG A 285 -0.61 -13.23 -8.21
C ARG A 285 -0.31 -14.59 -7.58
N GLN A 286 0.08 -14.58 -6.31
CA GLN A 286 0.45 -15.80 -5.59
C GLN A 286 -0.74 -16.76 -5.47
N THR A 287 -1.95 -16.26 -5.19
CA THR A 287 -3.17 -17.07 -5.14
C THR A 287 -3.52 -17.71 -6.48
N ILE A 288 -3.28 -17.02 -7.60
CA ILE A 288 -3.49 -17.58 -8.94
C ILE A 288 -2.54 -18.75 -9.18
N VAL A 289 -1.28 -18.61 -8.76
CA VAL A 289 -0.27 -19.68 -8.86
C VAL A 289 -0.65 -20.87 -7.98
N GLU A 290 -1.12 -20.62 -6.75
CA GLU A 290 -1.57 -21.66 -5.82
C GLU A 290 -2.78 -22.41 -6.36
N LEU A 291 -3.80 -21.70 -6.86
CA LEU A 291 -4.96 -22.31 -7.50
C LEU A 291 -4.54 -23.16 -8.70
N THR A 292 -3.63 -22.66 -9.54
CA THR A 292 -3.13 -23.41 -10.70
C THR A 292 -2.40 -24.70 -10.28
N LYS A 293 -1.61 -24.65 -9.20
CA LYS A 293 -0.96 -25.85 -8.64
C LYS A 293 -1.99 -26.86 -8.15
N SER A 294 -2.99 -26.42 -7.39
CA SER A 294 -4.06 -27.28 -6.91
C SER A 294 -4.86 -27.90 -8.06
N LEU A 295 -5.17 -27.14 -9.10
CA LEU A 295 -5.84 -27.68 -10.30
C LEU A 295 -4.97 -28.71 -11.02
N ALA A 296 -3.66 -28.48 -11.15
CA ALA A 296 -2.74 -29.43 -11.75
C ALA A 296 -2.59 -30.72 -10.93
N GLU A 297 -2.59 -30.63 -9.60
CA GLU A 297 -2.59 -31.79 -8.71
C GLU A 297 -3.89 -32.59 -8.84
N LEU A 298 -5.05 -31.93 -8.87
CA LEU A 298 -6.34 -32.58 -9.09
C LEU A 298 -6.44 -33.25 -10.46
N HIS A 299 -5.87 -32.64 -11.50
CA HIS A 299 -5.77 -33.26 -12.82
C HIS A 299 -4.86 -34.50 -12.81
N LYS A 300 -3.72 -34.43 -12.12
CA LYS A 300 -2.80 -35.57 -11.96
C LYS A 300 -3.44 -36.75 -11.21
N GLU A 301 -4.39 -36.47 -10.31
CA GLU A 301 -5.18 -37.48 -9.61
C GLU A 301 -6.41 -37.97 -10.40
N ASP A 302 -6.53 -37.59 -11.68
CA ASP A 302 -7.65 -37.90 -12.58
C ASP A 302 -9.03 -37.43 -12.04
N LYS A 303 -9.05 -36.42 -11.16
CA LYS A 303 -10.29 -35.87 -10.58
C LYS A 303 -10.94 -34.80 -11.46
N ILE A 304 -10.16 -34.15 -12.32
CA ILE A 304 -10.58 -33.05 -13.20
C ILE A 304 -9.95 -33.26 -14.58
N SER A 305 -10.72 -33.06 -15.65
CA SER A 305 -10.20 -33.10 -17.03
C SER A 305 -9.70 -31.73 -17.50
N GLU A 306 -8.88 -31.68 -18.54
CA GLU A 306 -8.39 -30.40 -19.09
C GLU A 306 -9.53 -29.50 -19.59
N ASP A 307 -10.59 -30.09 -20.15
CA ASP A 307 -11.76 -29.37 -20.68
C ASP A 307 -12.60 -28.70 -19.56
N ASP A 308 -12.51 -29.21 -18.33
CA ASP A 308 -13.21 -28.64 -17.17
C ASP A 308 -12.55 -27.35 -16.68
N ILE A 309 -11.28 -27.10 -17.05
CA ILE A 309 -10.51 -25.90 -16.68
C ILE A 309 -10.97 -24.71 -17.52
N THR A 310 -12.16 -24.24 -17.22
CA THR A 310 -12.79 -23.10 -17.89
C THR A 310 -12.54 -21.80 -17.14
N MET A 311 -12.65 -20.67 -17.87
CA MET A 311 -12.59 -19.32 -17.27
C MET A 311 -13.60 -19.15 -16.12
N LYS A 312 -14.77 -19.82 -16.20
CA LYS A 312 -15.80 -19.77 -15.16
C LYS A 312 -15.41 -20.50 -13.89
N LEU A 313 -14.74 -21.64 -14.02
CA LEU A 313 -14.21 -22.38 -12.86
C LEU A 313 -13.19 -21.51 -12.14
N VAL A 314 -12.20 -21.00 -12.86
CA VAL A 314 -11.14 -20.14 -12.30
C VAL A 314 -11.74 -18.88 -11.65
N ASP A 315 -12.71 -18.23 -12.29
CA ASP A 315 -13.40 -17.06 -11.74
C ASP A 315 -14.14 -17.39 -10.43
N THR A 316 -14.81 -18.54 -10.38
CA THR A 316 -15.55 -18.99 -9.19
C THR A 316 -14.61 -19.30 -8.03
N GLU A 317 -13.54 -20.05 -8.30
CA GLU A 317 -12.54 -20.41 -7.28
C GLU A 317 -11.81 -19.17 -6.76
N LEU A 318 -11.37 -18.26 -7.62
CA LEU A 318 -10.71 -17.01 -7.20
C LEU A 318 -11.65 -16.09 -6.41
N LYS A 319 -12.95 -16.07 -6.73
CA LYS A 319 -13.95 -15.34 -5.95
C LYS A 319 -14.15 -15.93 -4.56
N GLN A 320 -14.09 -17.24 -4.42
CA GLN A 320 -14.12 -17.90 -3.12
C GLN A 320 -12.85 -17.61 -2.30
N LEU A 321 -11.68 -17.67 -2.95
CA LEU A 321 -10.37 -17.52 -2.30
C LEU A 321 -10.01 -16.09 -1.89
N VAL A 322 -10.43 -15.06 -2.64
CA VAL A 322 -10.04 -13.66 -2.41
C VAL A 322 -11.25 -12.78 -2.11
N GLY A 323 -12.41 -13.12 -2.66
CA GLY A 323 -13.63 -12.33 -2.57
C GLY A 323 -14.11 -11.83 -3.93
N GLU A 324 -15.19 -11.06 -3.90
CA GLU A 324 -15.84 -10.53 -5.09
C GLU A 324 -15.10 -9.34 -5.72
N GLU A 325 -15.36 -9.09 -7.00
CA GLU A 325 -14.80 -7.97 -7.76
C GLU A 325 -15.31 -6.62 -7.22
N PRO A 326 -14.42 -5.65 -6.90
CA PRO A 326 -14.81 -4.31 -6.51
C PRO A 326 -15.31 -3.49 -7.70
N ASP A 327 -16.27 -2.59 -7.45
CA ASP A 327 -16.78 -1.69 -8.50
C ASP A 327 -15.89 -0.44 -8.63
N LEU A 328 -15.34 0.04 -7.51
CA LEU A 328 -14.44 1.18 -7.41
C LEU A 328 -13.24 0.80 -6.54
N LEU A 329 -12.04 1.15 -6.99
CA LEU A 329 -10.81 1.04 -6.23
C LEU A 329 -10.20 2.44 -6.02
N LEU A 330 -10.07 2.82 -4.75
CA LEU A 330 -9.40 4.05 -4.33
C LEU A 330 -7.94 3.74 -4.00
N TYR A 331 -7.01 4.47 -4.59
CA TYR A 331 -5.60 4.32 -4.28
C TYR A 331 -5.09 5.54 -3.50
N PHE A 332 -4.65 5.31 -2.26
CA PHE A 332 -4.12 6.32 -1.36
C PHE A 332 -2.59 6.22 -1.25
N GLY A 333 -1.91 6.66 -2.31
CA GLY A 333 -0.45 6.78 -2.36
C GLY A 333 0.00 7.89 -3.33
N PRO A 334 1.25 8.36 -3.22
CA PRO A 334 1.75 9.49 -3.99
C PRO A 334 1.91 9.17 -5.47
N ASN A 335 2.19 7.91 -5.81
CA ASN A 335 2.45 7.43 -7.16
C ASN A 335 1.52 6.27 -7.48
N LEU A 336 0.89 6.27 -8.65
CA LEU A 336 0.00 5.19 -9.04
C LEU A 336 0.77 3.87 -9.22
N ASP A 337 0.68 3.01 -8.22
CA ASP A 337 1.15 1.63 -8.27
C ASP A 337 0.14 0.73 -7.56
N LEU A 338 -0.42 -0.26 -8.26
CA LEU A 338 -1.40 -1.17 -7.66
C LEU A 338 -0.75 -2.20 -6.72
N GLN A 339 0.59 -2.21 -6.59
CA GLN A 339 1.32 -2.98 -5.58
C GLN A 339 1.01 -4.48 -5.59
N GLY A 340 0.56 -5.04 -6.71
CA GLY A 340 0.17 -6.44 -6.81
C GLY A 340 -1.22 -6.78 -6.28
N PHE A 341 -2.10 -5.79 -6.09
CA PHE A 341 -3.54 -5.99 -5.84
C PHE A 341 -4.11 -7.05 -6.81
N PRO A 342 -5.04 -7.92 -6.35
CA PRO A 342 -5.53 -9.06 -7.13
C PRO A 342 -5.87 -8.73 -8.59
N PRO A 343 -5.02 -9.14 -9.56
CA PRO A 343 -5.14 -8.66 -10.93
C PRO A 343 -6.37 -9.22 -11.65
N TRP A 344 -6.84 -10.40 -11.24
CA TRP A 344 -8.07 -10.99 -11.77
C TRP A 344 -9.31 -10.16 -11.42
N HIS A 345 -9.36 -9.62 -10.21
CA HIS A 345 -10.54 -8.98 -9.65
C HIS A 345 -10.78 -7.55 -10.14
N ILE A 346 -9.78 -6.91 -10.74
CA ILE A 346 -9.84 -5.50 -11.17
C ILE A 346 -10.23 -5.29 -12.63
N ARG A 347 -10.69 -6.34 -13.33
CA ARG A 347 -10.96 -6.30 -14.78
C ARG A 347 -11.96 -5.24 -15.24
N LEU A 348 -12.95 -4.91 -14.40
CA LEU A 348 -14.03 -3.95 -14.67
C LEU A 348 -14.13 -2.89 -13.57
N THR A 349 -13.14 -2.85 -12.68
CA THR A 349 -13.12 -1.92 -11.55
C THR A 349 -12.71 -0.54 -12.03
N GLU A 350 -13.49 0.47 -11.66
CA GLU A 350 -13.09 1.86 -11.88
C GLU A 350 -11.97 2.24 -10.91
N LEU A 351 -10.93 2.90 -11.43
CA LEU A 351 -9.75 3.28 -10.65
C LEU A 351 -9.79 4.78 -10.37
N PHE A 352 -9.69 5.16 -9.09
CA PHE A 352 -9.54 6.56 -8.71
C PHE A 352 -8.29 6.76 -7.86
N TRP A 353 -7.50 7.75 -8.28
CA TRP A 353 -6.25 8.13 -7.65
C TRP A 353 -6.01 9.62 -7.82
N GLU A 354 -5.38 10.23 -6.82
CA GLU A 354 -4.89 11.60 -6.91
C GLU A 354 -3.37 11.65 -6.76
N HIS A 355 -2.74 12.31 -7.73
CA HIS A 355 -1.28 12.47 -7.82
C HIS A 355 -0.71 13.23 -6.61
N ASP A 356 0.43 12.77 -6.07
CA ASP A 356 1.10 13.28 -4.86
C ASP A 356 0.22 13.25 -3.58
N ASN A 357 -0.75 12.32 -3.49
CA ASN A 357 -1.56 12.12 -2.29
C ASN A 357 -0.87 11.20 -1.27
N ASN A 358 -0.37 11.77 -0.17
CA ASN A 358 0.33 11.01 0.87
C ASN A 358 -0.59 10.55 2.01
N ASN A 359 -1.86 10.98 2.04
CA ASN A 359 -2.73 10.74 3.19
C ASN A 359 -4.09 10.19 2.78
N VAL A 360 -4.67 9.38 3.66
CA VAL A 360 -6.08 9.01 3.56
C VAL A 360 -6.90 10.22 3.98
N SER A 361 -7.69 10.74 3.06
CA SER A 361 -8.48 11.95 3.27
C SER A 361 -9.88 11.76 2.70
N TYR A 362 -10.86 12.31 3.43
CA TYR A 362 -12.26 12.23 3.01
C TYR A 362 -12.51 12.90 1.66
N THR A 363 -11.76 13.96 1.35
CA THR A 363 -11.81 14.65 0.05
C THR A 363 -11.55 13.72 -1.12
N VAL A 364 -10.50 12.91 -1.02
CA VAL A 364 -10.14 11.94 -2.07
C VAL A 364 -11.22 10.85 -2.13
N PHE A 365 -11.71 10.38 -0.98
CA PHE A 365 -12.82 9.42 -0.90
C PHE A 365 -14.08 9.92 -1.62
N ILE A 366 -14.60 11.11 -1.27
CA ILE A 366 -15.85 11.62 -1.85
C ILE A 366 -15.68 12.00 -3.32
N ARG A 367 -14.49 12.47 -3.74
CA ARG A 367 -14.19 12.74 -5.14
C ARG A 367 -14.14 11.47 -5.97
N GLY A 368 -13.61 10.38 -5.41
CA GLY A 368 -13.67 9.05 -6.03
C GLY A 368 -15.11 8.58 -6.24
N LEU A 369 -15.96 8.74 -5.23
CA LEU A 369 -17.39 8.42 -5.36
C LEU A 369 -18.10 9.31 -6.40
N LYS A 370 -17.81 10.62 -6.42
CA LYS A 370 -18.32 11.55 -7.43
C LYS A 370 -17.93 11.13 -8.84
N GLN A 371 -16.65 10.83 -9.07
CA GLN A 371 -16.15 10.34 -10.35
C GLN A 371 -16.90 9.06 -10.76
N PHE A 372 -16.93 8.06 -9.88
CA PHE A 372 -17.64 6.80 -10.12
C PHE A 372 -19.11 7.02 -10.49
N SER A 373 -19.80 7.95 -9.81
CA SER A 373 -21.23 8.23 -10.06
C SER A 373 -21.52 8.66 -11.50
N THR A 374 -20.53 9.30 -12.16
CA THR A 374 -20.64 9.78 -13.54
C THR A 374 -20.11 8.77 -14.58
N CYS A 375 -19.37 7.74 -14.16
CA CYS A 375 -18.78 6.77 -15.08
C CYS A 375 -19.84 5.98 -15.84
N LYS A 376 -19.61 5.68 -17.13
CA LYS A 376 -20.46 4.81 -17.94
C LYS A 376 -19.70 3.53 -18.28
N VAL A 377 -20.19 2.40 -17.78
CA VAL A 377 -19.59 1.09 -18.03
C VAL A 377 -20.25 0.46 -19.25
N ASN A 378 -19.53 0.41 -20.37
CA ASN A 378 -20.08 -0.04 -21.65
C ASN A 378 -19.90 -1.55 -21.91
N VAL A 379 -19.02 -2.24 -21.17
CA VAL A 379 -18.77 -3.70 -21.29
C VAL A 379 -18.69 -4.18 -22.76
N GLY A 380 -17.96 -3.44 -23.59
CA GLY A 380 -17.74 -3.78 -25.00
C GLY A 380 -18.91 -3.47 -25.96
N LYS A 381 -19.91 -2.67 -25.54
CA LYS A 381 -21.03 -2.22 -26.38
C LYS A 381 -20.93 -0.76 -26.80
#